data_AF-A0A0B2UQ01-F1
#
_entry.id   AF-A0A0B2UQ01-F1
#
_cell.length_a   1.000
_cell.length_b   1.000
_cell.length_c   1.000
_cell.angle_alpha   90.00
_cell.angle_beta   90.00
_cell.angle_gamma   90.00
#
_symmetry.space_group_name_H-M   'P 1'
#
loop_
_entity.id
_entity.type
_entity.pdbx_description
1 polymer ?
#
loop_
_entity_poly.entity_id
_entity_poly.type
_entity_poly.pdbx_seq_one_letter_code
_entity_poly.pdbx_strand_id
1 'polypeptide(L)'
;SAEADLSLIDAIIEHCNDLRPALDQLADSVQSLCPLIEPVSRVDALSNRQCELNDRLKAFRDDVIRLKDERDAESSLADAVQNAQQALADAERGLEQTQPSTDSIEAFKQGPLRTAAEKYAYLDEIVTQVDTPKIKQLYADKDMLKERLDNVNKRTDEKMQNAQEQDKLVSSLNRKLDDIRQQSDTLSEKYANPQELPIAAEDVGRLQVLLEQGLLHPLEKDVTKEQELVGDLNNTLAELSSIGSYVVSIDSSVEPTEQLAEVAQFSENLRQLKSKVEKVEEKLKAPERLVRHAPLGEDLSARVTQLQDSLEQKKRELSDRAKLRTLAPEVALITECVQRRLNEIERSPLRSLDDQNTTVQELEAKKQQLESLIESIPAGVEGDDLRERSSWQLGQLNELLKRLSAAVGDKLAALAAFNATKDEVQAQLSSLDTREVRHDAESVQAVNDRIEELNVSLQRTIHVSFYVLGIEHSEWFEERKNLV
;
A
#
# COMPACT_ATOMS: atom_id res chain seq x y z
N SER A 1 -53.52 -46.46 16.54
CA SER A 1 -52.29 -47.18 16.93
C SER A 1 -52.20 -47.13 18.44
N ALA A 2 -52.78 -48.11 19.12
CA ALA A 2 -52.81 -48.20 20.59
C ALA A 2 -52.74 -49.67 21.03
N GLU A 3 -53.26 -50.58 20.20
CA GLU A 3 -53.00 -52.02 20.27
C GLU A 3 -51.52 -52.39 20.00
N ALA A 4 -50.82 -51.64 19.16
CA ALA A 4 -49.39 -51.84 18.89
C ALA A 4 -48.50 -51.49 20.10
N ASP A 5 -48.92 -50.52 20.92
CA ASP A 5 -48.17 -50.08 22.09
C ASP A 5 -48.37 -51.02 23.30
N LEU A 6 -49.54 -51.67 23.41
CA LEU A 6 -49.80 -52.68 24.45
C LEU A 6 -49.03 -53.99 24.20
N SER A 7 -48.94 -54.43 22.94
CA SER A 7 -48.12 -55.60 22.59
C SER A 7 -46.61 -55.36 22.78
N LEU A 8 -46.16 -54.11 22.65
CA LEU A 8 -44.78 -53.71 22.94
C LEU A 8 -44.49 -53.76 24.44
N ILE A 9 -45.46 -53.35 25.28
CA ILE A 9 -45.34 -53.38 26.74
C ILE A 9 -45.31 -54.82 27.26
N ASP A 10 -46.14 -55.72 26.75
CA ASP A 10 -46.12 -57.14 27.15
C ASP A 10 -44.79 -57.82 26.77
N ALA A 11 -44.24 -57.49 25.59
CA ALA A 11 -42.91 -57.97 25.17
C ALA A 11 -41.78 -57.42 26.06
N ILE A 12 -41.87 -56.18 26.53
CA ILE A 12 -40.91 -55.59 27.48
C ILE A 12 -41.00 -56.26 28.85
N ILE A 13 -42.20 -56.63 29.30
CA ILE A 13 -42.40 -57.32 30.58
C ILE A 13 -41.84 -58.74 30.54
N GLU A 14 -42.05 -59.47 29.44
CA GLU A 14 -41.48 -60.80 29.22
C GLU A 14 -39.95 -60.75 29.18
N HIS A 15 -39.38 -59.75 28.47
CA HIS A 15 -37.94 -59.54 28.43
C HIS A 15 -37.34 -59.14 29.79
N CYS A 16 -38.06 -58.37 30.60
CA CYS A 16 -37.66 -58.06 31.98
C CYS A 16 -37.68 -59.29 32.90
N ASN A 17 -38.61 -60.23 32.68
CA ASN A 17 -38.67 -61.47 33.45
C ASN A 17 -37.53 -62.43 33.09
N ASP A 18 -37.12 -62.47 31.83
CA ASP A 18 -35.96 -63.27 31.36
C ASP A 18 -34.61 -62.71 31.84
N LEU A 19 -34.52 -61.41 32.13
CA LEU A 19 -33.30 -60.76 32.64
C LEU A 19 -33.07 -60.99 34.14
N ARG A 20 -34.12 -61.35 34.89
CA ARG A 20 -34.06 -61.46 36.36
C ARG A 20 -33.11 -62.58 36.85
N PRO A 21 -33.11 -63.80 36.27
CA PRO A 21 -32.16 -64.85 36.63
C PRO A 21 -30.70 -64.49 36.30
N ALA A 22 -30.48 -63.70 35.23
CA ALA A 22 -29.15 -63.21 34.87
C ALA A 22 -28.65 -62.15 35.85
N LEU A 23 -29.57 -61.33 36.38
CA LEU A 23 -29.27 -60.35 37.43
C LEU A 23 -28.92 -61.03 38.76
N ASP A 24 -29.63 -62.10 39.12
CA ASP A 24 -29.35 -62.90 40.32
C ASP A 24 -28.01 -63.65 40.20
N GLN A 25 -27.69 -64.22 39.03
CA GLN A 25 -26.36 -64.78 38.76
C GLN A 25 -25.22 -63.74 38.82
N LEU A 26 -25.50 -62.50 38.39
CA LEU A 26 -24.53 -61.41 38.50
C LEU A 26 -24.33 -60.99 39.96
N ALA A 27 -25.40 -60.94 40.76
CA ALA A 27 -25.33 -60.65 42.19
C ALA A 27 -24.49 -61.69 42.96
N ASP A 28 -24.71 -62.98 42.69
CA ASP A 28 -23.91 -64.08 43.27
C ASP A 28 -22.43 -63.99 42.83
N SER A 29 -22.19 -63.63 41.56
CA SER A 29 -20.83 -63.44 41.03
C SER A 29 -20.11 -62.25 41.68
N VAL A 30 -20.81 -61.14 41.95
CA VAL A 30 -20.27 -59.98 42.67
C VAL A 30 -19.95 -60.33 44.12
N GLN A 31 -20.79 -61.13 44.77
CA GLN A 31 -20.58 -61.56 46.15
C GLN A 31 -19.37 -62.51 46.30
N SER A 32 -19.05 -63.28 45.25
CA SER A 32 -17.84 -64.11 45.16
C SER A 32 -16.54 -63.31 44.96
N LEU A 33 -16.63 -62.08 44.44
CA LEU A 33 -15.49 -61.19 44.21
C LEU A 33 -15.16 -60.29 45.42
N CYS A 34 -16.00 -60.29 46.46
CA CYS A 34 -15.80 -59.53 47.69
C CYS A 34 -14.50 -59.82 48.50
N PRO A 35 -13.81 -60.98 48.43
CA PRO A 35 -12.55 -61.18 49.15
C PRO A 35 -11.30 -60.77 48.37
N LEU A 36 -11.41 -60.27 47.12
CA LEU A 36 -10.29 -59.69 46.34
C LEU A 36 -10.09 -58.19 46.61
N ILE A 37 -10.57 -57.74 47.78
CA ILE A 37 -10.32 -56.41 48.33
C ILE A 37 -8.84 -56.33 48.71
N GLU A 38 -8.02 -55.95 47.74
CA GLU A 38 -6.79 -55.17 47.97
C GLU A 38 -6.97 -53.78 47.32
N PRO A 39 -7.87 -52.90 47.81
CA PRO A 39 -8.45 -51.89 46.94
C PRO A 39 -8.36 -50.46 47.46
N VAL A 40 -8.00 -50.15 48.70
CA VAL A 40 -8.22 -48.78 49.21
C VAL A 40 -7.33 -47.77 48.47
N SER A 41 -6.04 -48.05 48.32
CA SER A 41 -5.12 -47.14 47.61
C SER A 41 -5.39 -47.04 46.10
N ARG A 42 -5.84 -48.12 45.45
CA ARG A 42 -6.19 -48.13 44.01
C ARG A 42 -7.57 -47.53 43.75
N VAL A 43 -8.54 -47.73 44.65
CA VAL A 43 -9.87 -47.10 44.59
C VAL A 43 -9.77 -45.61 44.85
N ASP A 44 -8.95 -45.17 45.81
CA ASP A 44 -8.70 -43.75 46.05
C ASP A 44 -8.00 -43.10 44.84
N ALA A 45 -7.02 -43.78 44.24
CA ALA A 45 -6.36 -43.30 43.02
C ALA A 45 -7.32 -43.24 41.80
N LEU A 46 -8.21 -44.23 41.66
CA LEU A 46 -9.24 -44.23 40.62
C LEU A 46 -10.30 -43.16 40.87
N SER A 47 -10.72 -42.95 42.12
CA SER A 47 -11.67 -41.91 42.53
C SER A 47 -11.10 -40.51 42.26
N ASN A 48 -9.83 -40.27 42.62
CA ASN A 48 -9.14 -39.02 42.30
C ASN A 48 -9.06 -38.77 40.79
N ARG A 49 -8.75 -39.81 40.00
CA ARG A 49 -8.71 -39.70 38.53
C ARG A 49 -10.10 -39.51 37.91
N GLN A 50 -11.13 -40.09 38.50
CA GLN A 50 -12.52 -39.88 38.12
C GLN A 50 -12.95 -38.43 38.40
N CYS A 51 -12.61 -37.88 39.56
CA CYS A 51 -12.84 -36.47 39.88
C CYS A 51 -12.11 -35.54 38.89
N GLU A 52 -10.83 -35.80 38.61
CA GLU A 52 -10.06 -35.02 37.64
C GLU A 52 -10.66 -35.06 36.23
N LEU A 53 -11.11 -36.23 35.78
CA LEU A 53 -11.80 -36.37 34.50
C LEU A 53 -13.14 -35.63 34.49
N ASN A 54 -13.88 -35.67 35.60
CA ASN A 54 -15.16 -34.97 35.73
C ASN A 54 -14.97 -33.45 35.71
N ASP A 55 -13.94 -32.93 36.39
CA ASP A 55 -13.57 -31.51 36.37
C ASP A 55 -13.15 -31.07 34.97
N ARG A 56 -12.35 -31.88 34.27
CA ARG A 56 -11.98 -31.62 32.86
C ARG A 56 -13.20 -31.64 31.95
N LEU A 57 -14.10 -32.61 32.09
CA LEU A 57 -15.34 -32.69 31.31
C LEU A 57 -16.24 -31.48 31.55
N LYS A 58 -16.30 -31.01 32.81
CA LYS A 58 -17.03 -29.78 33.15
C LYS A 58 -16.39 -28.56 32.49
N ALA A 59 -15.07 -28.42 32.56
CA ALA A 59 -14.35 -27.34 31.87
C ALA A 59 -14.58 -27.37 30.34
N PHE A 60 -14.50 -28.55 29.71
CA PHE A 60 -14.81 -28.69 28.29
C PHE A 60 -16.27 -28.33 27.96
N ARG A 61 -17.22 -28.72 28.82
CA ARG A 61 -18.63 -28.35 28.64
C ARG A 61 -18.82 -26.83 28.73
N ASP A 62 -18.21 -26.19 29.72
CA ASP A 62 -18.28 -24.75 29.91
C ASP A 62 -17.61 -23.99 28.74
N ASP A 63 -16.49 -24.50 28.21
CA ASP A 63 -15.83 -23.97 27.02
C ASP A 63 -16.72 -24.11 25.75
N VAL A 64 -17.39 -25.25 25.58
CA VAL A 64 -18.32 -25.46 24.45
C VAL A 64 -19.52 -24.53 24.54
N ILE A 65 -20.08 -24.32 25.74
CA ILE A 65 -21.16 -23.35 25.94
C ILE A 65 -20.69 -21.94 25.59
N ARG A 66 -19.52 -21.52 26.10
CA ARG A 66 -18.93 -20.22 25.79
C ARG A 66 -18.73 -20.02 24.28
N LEU A 67 -18.08 -20.97 23.59
CA LEU A 67 -17.87 -20.89 22.14
C LEU A 67 -19.17 -20.84 21.34
N LYS A 68 -20.22 -21.52 21.81
CA LYS A 68 -21.55 -21.45 21.20
C LYS A 68 -22.13 -20.04 21.38
N ASP A 69 -22.10 -19.48 22.58
CA ASP A 69 -22.63 -18.14 22.86
C ASP A 69 -21.85 -17.06 22.08
N GLU A 70 -20.52 -17.19 21.98
CA GLU A 70 -19.68 -16.34 21.12
C GLU A 70 -20.12 -16.41 19.66
N ARG A 71 -20.37 -17.62 19.15
CA ARG A 71 -20.75 -17.83 17.76
C ARG A 71 -22.16 -17.32 17.44
N ASP A 72 -23.11 -17.53 18.35
CA ASP A 72 -24.49 -17.06 18.23
C ASP A 72 -24.53 -15.51 18.25
N ALA A 73 -23.71 -14.87 19.12
CA ALA A 73 -23.55 -13.42 19.15
C ALA A 73 -22.93 -12.87 17.85
N GLU A 74 -21.87 -13.51 17.35
CA GLU A 74 -21.25 -13.16 16.07
C GLU A 74 -22.22 -13.29 14.89
N SER A 75 -23.01 -14.36 14.84
CA SER A 75 -23.98 -14.60 13.76
C SER A 75 -25.08 -13.54 13.80
N SER A 76 -25.66 -13.29 14.97
CA SER A 76 -26.74 -12.32 15.15
C SER A 76 -26.32 -10.90 14.76
N LEU A 77 -25.12 -10.48 15.19
CA LEU A 77 -24.58 -9.17 14.83
C LEU A 77 -24.24 -9.09 13.34
N ALA A 78 -23.65 -10.13 12.76
CA ALA A 78 -23.33 -10.17 11.34
C ALA A 78 -24.58 -10.07 10.46
N ASP A 79 -25.65 -10.79 10.81
CA ASP A 79 -26.92 -10.74 10.09
C ASP A 79 -27.55 -9.35 10.18
N ALA A 80 -27.49 -8.70 11.34
CA ALA A 80 -27.97 -7.33 11.53
C ALA A 80 -27.16 -6.30 10.72
N VAL A 81 -25.83 -6.42 10.73
CA VAL A 81 -24.92 -5.58 9.92
C VAL A 81 -25.23 -5.74 8.44
N GLN A 82 -25.37 -6.97 7.95
CA GLN A 82 -25.69 -7.26 6.56
C GLN A 82 -27.06 -6.68 6.15
N ASN A 83 -28.07 -6.81 7.01
CA ASN A 83 -29.40 -6.25 6.75
C ASN A 83 -29.40 -4.72 6.68
N ALA A 84 -28.67 -4.05 7.59
CA ALA A 84 -28.50 -2.60 7.56
C ALA A 84 -27.70 -2.14 6.33
N GLN A 85 -26.64 -2.86 5.96
CA GLN A 85 -25.86 -2.62 4.74
C GLN A 85 -26.71 -2.68 3.48
N GLN A 86 -27.54 -3.72 3.35
CA GLN A 86 -28.39 -3.88 2.18
C GLN A 86 -29.45 -2.76 2.10
N ALA A 87 -30.12 -2.46 3.21
CA ALA A 87 -31.11 -1.40 3.26
C ALA A 87 -30.51 -0.02 2.94
N LEU A 88 -29.29 0.26 3.42
CA LEU A 88 -28.56 1.48 3.08
C LEU A 88 -28.16 1.54 1.61
N ALA A 89 -27.66 0.45 1.04
CA ALA A 89 -27.29 0.40 -0.38
C ALA A 89 -28.51 0.62 -1.29
N ASP A 90 -29.68 0.08 -0.92
CA ASP A 90 -30.92 0.29 -1.65
C ASP A 90 -31.45 1.72 -1.48
N ALA A 91 -31.32 2.32 -0.28
CA ALA A 91 -31.66 3.72 -0.05
C ALA A 91 -30.74 4.68 -0.81
N GLU A 92 -29.42 4.44 -0.84
CA GLU A 92 -28.45 5.21 -1.62
C GLU A 92 -28.82 5.19 -3.10
N ARG A 93 -29.10 3.99 -3.65
CA ARG A 93 -29.53 3.84 -5.06
C ARG A 93 -30.88 4.52 -5.31
N GLY A 94 -31.83 4.37 -4.39
CA GLY A 94 -33.15 4.99 -4.47
C GLY A 94 -33.07 6.52 -4.46
N LEU A 95 -32.16 7.10 -3.67
CA LEU A 95 -31.97 8.55 -3.61
C LEU A 95 -31.51 9.12 -4.96
N GLU A 96 -30.64 8.41 -5.68
CA GLU A 96 -30.19 8.85 -7.02
C GLU A 96 -31.31 8.82 -8.05
N GLN A 97 -32.22 7.85 -7.94
CA GLN A 97 -33.34 7.69 -8.86
C GLN A 97 -34.54 8.58 -8.51
N THR A 98 -34.55 9.17 -7.32
CA THR A 98 -35.66 9.99 -6.84
C THR A 98 -35.75 11.29 -7.65
N GLN A 99 -36.94 11.57 -8.19
CA GLN A 99 -37.20 12.80 -8.92
C GLN A 99 -37.05 14.04 -8.02
N PRO A 100 -36.56 15.17 -8.55
CA PRO A 100 -36.38 16.41 -7.78
C PRO A 100 -37.73 17.15 -7.60
N SER A 101 -38.65 16.53 -6.86
CA SER A 101 -39.92 17.11 -6.43
C SER A 101 -40.15 16.83 -4.95
N THR A 102 -40.82 17.76 -4.26
CA THR A 102 -41.08 17.64 -2.83
C THR A 102 -41.86 16.36 -2.50
N ASP A 103 -42.86 16.00 -3.30
CA ASP A 103 -43.64 14.77 -3.11
C ASP A 103 -42.80 13.49 -3.25
N SER A 104 -41.92 13.44 -4.27
CA SER A 104 -41.08 12.26 -4.50
C SER A 104 -40.02 12.09 -3.41
N ILE A 105 -39.40 13.19 -2.97
CA ILE A 105 -38.39 13.17 -1.91
C ILE A 105 -39.04 12.85 -0.57
N GLU A 106 -40.25 13.34 -0.30
CA GLU A 106 -41.00 12.98 0.91
C GLU A 106 -41.38 11.49 0.89
N ALA A 107 -41.83 10.96 -0.25
CA ALA A 107 -42.06 9.53 -0.39
C ALA A 107 -40.78 8.70 -0.15
N PHE A 108 -39.62 9.19 -0.62
CA PHE A 108 -38.32 8.56 -0.33
C PHE A 108 -37.98 8.60 1.17
N LYS A 109 -38.20 9.73 1.84
CA LYS A 109 -38.00 9.87 3.29
C LYS A 109 -38.86 8.87 4.07
N GLN A 110 -40.13 8.73 3.70
CA GLN A 110 -41.08 7.88 4.41
C GLN A 110 -40.95 6.38 4.12
N GLY A 111 -40.30 6.00 3.00
CA GLY A 111 -40.12 4.60 2.60
C GLY A 111 -38.68 4.11 2.73
N PRO A 112 -37.85 4.21 1.67
CA PRO A 112 -36.48 3.69 1.66
C PRO A 112 -35.59 4.21 2.80
N LEU A 113 -35.55 5.52 3.02
CA LEU A 113 -34.67 6.11 4.04
C LEU A 113 -35.09 5.71 5.45
N ARG A 114 -36.40 5.74 5.72
CA ARG A 114 -36.97 5.25 6.97
C ARG A 114 -36.63 3.79 7.21
N THR A 115 -36.74 2.94 6.20
CA THR A 115 -36.40 1.51 6.31
C THR A 115 -34.93 1.33 6.67
N ALA A 116 -34.02 2.06 6.02
CA ALA A 116 -32.59 2.02 6.34
C ALA A 116 -32.32 2.49 7.78
N ALA A 117 -32.97 3.56 8.22
CA ALA A 117 -32.87 4.08 9.59
C ALA A 117 -33.39 3.08 10.63
N GLU A 118 -34.51 2.40 10.36
CA GLU A 118 -35.08 1.37 11.26
C GLU A 118 -34.16 0.14 11.36
N LYS A 119 -33.55 -0.30 10.25
CA LYS A 119 -32.57 -1.40 10.26
C LYS A 119 -31.30 -1.03 11.01
N TYR A 120 -30.80 0.20 10.84
CA TYR A 120 -29.67 0.70 11.59
C TYR A 120 -30.00 0.84 13.08
N ALA A 121 -31.18 1.33 13.45
CA ALA A 121 -31.59 1.44 14.85
C ALA A 121 -31.63 0.07 15.54
N TYR A 122 -32.16 -0.96 14.86
CA TYR A 122 -32.11 -2.33 15.36
C TYR A 122 -30.66 -2.83 15.54
N LEU A 123 -29.77 -2.56 14.58
CA LEU A 123 -28.34 -2.84 14.72
C LEU A 123 -27.71 -2.07 15.89
N ASP A 124 -28.16 -0.85 16.16
CA ASP A 124 -27.63 -0.02 17.23
C ASP A 124 -27.97 -0.57 18.62
N GLU A 125 -29.16 -1.16 18.77
CA GLU A 125 -29.64 -1.82 19.98
C GLU A 125 -28.91 -3.13 20.31
N ILE A 126 -28.28 -3.78 19.34
CA ILE A 126 -27.52 -5.01 19.58
C ILE A 126 -26.22 -4.66 20.31
N VAL A 127 -26.15 -5.04 21.59
CA VAL A 127 -24.96 -4.90 22.44
C VAL A 127 -24.55 -6.26 22.98
N THR A 128 -23.34 -6.69 22.61
CA THR A 128 -22.75 -7.98 23.02
C THR A 128 -21.59 -7.75 23.97
N GLN A 129 -21.50 -8.52 25.07
CA GLN A 129 -20.34 -8.48 25.99
C GLN A 129 -19.17 -9.37 25.53
N VAL A 130 -19.33 -10.07 24.41
CA VAL A 130 -18.34 -10.98 23.84
C VAL A 130 -17.22 -10.18 23.17
N ASP A 131 -15.97 -10.50 23.51
CA ASP A 131 -14.77 -9.85 22.96
C ASP A 131 -14.03 -10.76 21.97
N THR A 132 -14.57 -10.91 20.75
CA THR A 132 -13.85 -11.59 19.65
C THR A 132 -13.32 -10.59 18.62
N PRO A 133 -12.23 -10.92 17.90
CA PRO A 133 -11.74 -10.09 16.79
C PRO A 133 -12.82 -9.82 15.73
N LYS A 134 -13.71 -10.78 15.47
CA LYS A 134 -14.80 -10.63 14.49
C LYS A 134 -15.86 -9.65 14.98
N ILE A 135 -16.22 -9.69 16.26
CA ILE A 135 -17.16 -8.71 16.83
C ILE A 135 -16.59 -7.29 16.78
N LYS A 136 -15.28 -7.10 17.07
CA LYS A 136 -14.62 -5.80 16.91
C LYS A 136 -14.74 -5.26 15.47
N GLN A 137 -14.54 -6.12 14.49
CA GLN A 137 -14.72 -5.75 13.08
C GLN A 137 -16.16 -5.35 12.78
N LEU A 138 -17.15 -6.12 13.26
CA LEU A 138 -18.56 -5.82 13.03
C LEU A 138 -19.00 -4.49 13.68
N TYR A 139 -18.44 -4.12 14.84
CA TYR A 139 -18.67 -2.80 15.43
C TYR A 139 -18.04 -1.68 14.60
N ALA A 140 -16.85 -1.88 14.04
CA ALA A 140 -16.25 -0.90 13.12
C ALA A 140 -17.10 -0.74 11.85
N ASP A 141 -17.64 -1.84 11.31
CA ASP A 141 -18.56 -1.81 10.17
C ASP A 141 -19.86 -1.08 10.53
N LYS A 142 -20.41 -1.30 11.74
CA LYS A 142 -21.56 -0.54 12.28
C LYS A 142 -21.28 0.96 12.30
N ASP A 143 -20.12 1.39 12.80
CA ASP A 143 -19.76 2.82 12.83
C ASP A 143 -19.68 3.42 11.42
N MET A 144 -19.10 2.70 10.45
CA MET A 144 -19.10 3.14 9.05
C MET A 144 -20.52 3.23 8.45
N LEU A 145 -21.43 2.33 8.84
CA LEU A 145 -22.82 2.39 8.38
C LEU A 145 -23.57 3.59 8.95
N LYS A 146 -23.24 4.00 10.18
CA LYS A 146 -23.77 5.23 10.77
C LYS A 146 -23.41 6.45 9.94
N GLU A 147 -22.12 6.57 9.59
CA GLU A 147 -21.62 7.69 8.78
C GLU A 147 -22.30 7.72 7.40
N ARG A 148 -22.50 6.56 6.78
CA ARG A 148 -23.26 6.44 5.52
C ARG A 148 -24.71 6.87 5.68
N LEU A 149 -25.40 6.43 6.72
CA LEU A 149 -26.79 6.83 6.99
C LEU A 149 -26.91 8.35 7.18
N ASP A 150 -25.99 8.95 7.94
CA ASP A 150 -25.94 10.39 8.17
C ASP A 150 -25.68 11.16 6.86
N ASN A 151 -24.81 10.65 5.99
CA ASN A 151 -24.57 11.21 4.66
C ASN A 151 -25.83 11.17 3.78
N VAL A 152 -26.52 10.02 3.72
CA VAL A 152 -27.76 9.89 2.94
C VAL A 152 -28.85 10.83 3.48
N ASN A 153 -29.00 10.94 4.80
CA ASN A 153 -29.92 11.89 5.43
C ASN A 153 -29.61 13.33 4.98
N LYS A 154 -28.34 13.76 5.11
CA LYS A 154 -27.90 15.10 4.72
C LYS A 154 -28.20 15.40 3.24
N ARG A 155 -27.84 14.49 2.33
CA ARG A 155 -28.09 14.64 0.89
C ARG A 155 -29.59 14.68 0.57
N THR A 156 -30.40 13.94 1.32
CA THR A 156 -31.86 13.96 1.16
C THR A 156 -32.44 15.30 1.61
N ASP A 157 -31.94 15.87 2.70
CA ASP A 157 -32.34 17.20 3.17
C ASP A 157 -31.93 18.31 2.20
N GLU A 158 -30.72 18.24 1.63
CA GLU A 158 -30.26 19.15 0.58
C GLU A 158 -31.15 19.07 -0.67
N LYS A 159 -31.46 17.85 -1.16
CA LYS A 159 -32.40 17.66 -2.28
C LYS A 159 -33.79 18.23 -1.95
N MET A 160 -34.27 18.02 -0.71
CA MET A 160 -35.58 18.53 -0.27
C MET A 160 -35.60 20.05 -0.26
N GLN A 161 -34.55 20.70 0.26
CA GLN A 161 -34.45 22.15 0.27
C GLN A 161 -34.47 22.73 -1.15
N ASN A 162 -33.68 22.15 -2.06
CA ASN A 162 -33.65 22.57 -3.46
C ASN A 162 -35.02 22.43 -4.13
N ALA A 163 -35.74 21.32 -3.88
CA ALA A 163 -37.09 21.12 -4.39
C ALA A 163 -38.07 22.16 -3.84
N GLN A 164 -38.00 22.50 -2.54
CA GLN A 164 -38.84 23.53 -1.94
C GLN A 164 -38.55 24.94 -2.48
N GLU A 165 -37.29 25.27 -2.74
CA GLU A 165 -36.90 26.52 -3.37
C GLU A 165 -37.45 26.61 -4.80
N GLN A 166 -37.39 25.50 -5.55
CA GLN A 166 -38.00 25.39 -6.86
C GLN A 166 -39.53 25.56 -6.82
N ASP A 167 -40.21 24.98 -5.84
CA ASP A 167 -41.67 25.12 -5.70
C ASP A 167 -42.09 26.54 -5.32
N LYS A 168 -41.32 27.23 -4.46
CA LYS A 168 -41.52 28.65 -4.13
C LYS A 168 -41.39 29.51 -5.39
N LEU A 169 -40.39 29.22 -6.20
CA LEU A 169 -40.16 29.90 -7.46
C LEU A 169 -41.33 29.66 -8.43
N VAL A 170 -41.73 28.42 -8.67
CA VAL A 170 -42.91 28.07 -9.51
C VAL A 170 -44.17 28.78 -9.00
N SER A 171 -44.39 28.80 -7.70
CA SER A 171 -45.53 29.51 -7.09
C SER A 171 -45.48 31.02 -7.34
N SER A 172 -44.30 31.64 -7.24
CA SER A 172 -44.10 33.05 -7.56
C SER A 172 -44.40 33.35 -9.04
N LEU A 173 -43.98 32.47 -9.94
CA LEU A 173 -44.22 32.59 -11.37
C LEU A 173 -45.69 32.43 -11.72
N ASN A 174 -46.36 31.43 -11.16
CA ASN A 174 -47.79 31.24 -11.35
C ASN A 174 -48.59 32.46 -10.89
N ARG A 175 -48.25 33.06 -9.74
CA ARG A 175 -48.89 34.31 -9.29
C ARG A 175 -48.70 35.47 -10.27
N LYS A 176 -47.50 35.66 -10.82
CA LYS A 176 -47.26 36.70 -11.83
C LYS A 176 -48.04 36.42 -13.11
N LEU A 177 -48.11 35.16 -13.52
CA LEU A 177 -48.82 34.74 -14.71
C LEU A 177 -50.33 34.90 -14.55
N ASP A 178 -50.86 34.62 -13.37
CA ASP A 178 -52.27 34.85 -13.02
C ASP A 178 -52.60 36.36 -12.97
N ASP A 179 -51.71 37.21 -12.45
CA ASP A 179 -51.87 38.67 -12.49
C ASP A 179 -51.89 39.19 -13.94
N ILE A 180 -50.96 38.73 -14.78
CA ILE A 180 -50.94 39.08 -16.22
C ILE A 180 -52.23 38.61 -16.91
N ARG A 181 -52.69 37.38 -16.63
CA ARG A 181 -53.95 36.86 -17.18
C ARG A 181 -55.13 37.72 -16.74
N GLN A 182 -55.24 38.03 -15.46
CA GLN A 182 -56.32 38.86 -14.94
C GLN A 182 -56.32 40.26 -15.56
N GLN A 183 -55.16 40.89 -15.72
CA GLN A 183 -55.04 42.19 -16.38
C GLN A 183 -55.40 42.12 -17.87
N SER A 184 -55.00 41.05 -18.56
CA SER A 184 -55.38 40.77 -19.95
C SER A 184 -56.89 40.56 -20.11
N ASP A 185 -57.50 39.78 -19.22
CA ASP A 185 -58.94 39.51 -19.23
C ASP A 185 -59.75 40.79 -18.96
N THR A 186 -59.29 41.60 -18.00
CA THR A 186 -59.89 42.91 -17.69
C THR A 186 -59.85 43.85 -18.90
N LEU A 187 -58.73 43.89 -19.61
CA LEU A 187 -58.62 44.64 -20.87
C LEU A 187 -59.54 44.05 -21.93
N SER A 188 -59.56 42.72 -22.10
CA SER A 188 -60.43 42.06 -23.06
C SER A 188 -61.92 42.38 -22.83
N GLU A 189 -62.38 42.40 -21.58
CA GLU A 189 -63.74 42.80 -21.21
C GLU A 189 -64.02 44.28 -21.51
N LYS A 190 -63.05 45.18 -21.25
CA LYS A 190 -63.17 46.61 -21.54
C LYS A 190 -63.41 46.88 -23.03
N TYR A 191 -62.82 46.08 -23.91
CA TYR A 191 -63.01 46.17 -25.37
C TYR A 191 -64.23 45.42 -25.91
N ALA A 192 -65.13 44.92 -25.05
CA ALA A 192 -66.43 44.41 -25.49
C ALA A 192 -67.26 45.49 -26.24
N ASN A 193 -66.99 46.77 -25.97
CA ASN A 193 -67.50 47.90 -26.73
C ASN A 193 -66.34 48.76 -27.26
N PRO A 194 -66.49 49.48 -28.40
CA PRO A 194 -65.46 50.37 -28.93
C PRO A 194 -65.03 51.42 -27.91
N GLN A 195 -63.72 51.61 -27.76
CA GLN A 195 -63.13 52.60 -26.86
C GLN A 195 -62.68 53.85 -27.63
N GLU A 196 -62.61 54.99 -26.94
CA GLU A 196 -62.05 56.21 -27.51
C GLU A 196 -60.55 56.03 -27.82
N LEU A 197 -60.10 56.60 -28.94
CA LEU A 197 -58.72 56.49 -29.42
C LEU A 197 -57.63 56.76 -28.35
N PRO A 198 -57.70 57.81 -27.51
CA PRO A 198 -56.68 58.04 -26.48
C PRO A 198 -56.63 56.93 -25.42
N ILE A 199 -57.79 56.35 -25.06
CA ILE A 199 -57.87 55.23 -24.11
C ILE A 199 -57.27 53.96 -24.76
N ALA A 200 -57.55 53.76 -26.05
CA ALA A 200 -56.97 52.67 -26.83
C ALA A 200 -55.45 52.73 -26.96
N ALA A 201 -54.90 53.93 -27.17
CA ALA A 201 -53.46 54.11 -27.22
C ALA A 201 -52.78 53.79 -25.86
N GLU A 202 -53.39 54.18 -24.74
CA GLU A 202 -52.87 53.89 -23.41
C GLU A 202 -52.93 52.39 -23.07
N ASP A 203 -54.06 51.73 -23.35
CA ASP A 203 -54.25 50.31 -23.10
C ASP A 203 -53.29 49.44 -23.94
N VAL A 204 -53.00 49.82 -25.19
CA VAL A 204 -51.97 49.18 -26.03
C VAL A 204 -50.58 49.30 -25.38
N GLY A 205 -50.25 50.47 -24.83
CA GLY A 205 -49.01 50.66 -24.07
C GLY A 205 -48.93 49.77 -22.82
N ARG A 206 -50.06 49.58 -22.12
CA ARG A 206 -50.13 48.66 -20.96
C ARG A 206 -49.95 47.19 -21.38
N LEU A 207 -50.54 46.77 -22.50
CA LEU A 207 -50.33 45.43 -23.07
C LEU A 207 -48.87 45.19 -23.46
N GLN A 208 -48.22 46.18 -24.08
CA GLN A 208 -46.79 46.09 -24.40
C GLN A 208 -45.94 45.92 -23.15
N VAL A 209 -46.20 46.71 -22.10
CA VAL A 209 -45.48 46.59 -20.82
C VAL A 209 -45.69 45.21 -20.19
N LEU A 210 -46.92 44.69 -20.17
CA LEU A 210 -47.22 43.37 -19.63
C LEU A 210 -46.50 42.25 -20.38
N LEU A 211 -46.47 42.32 -21.71
CA LEU A 211 -45.82 41.32 -22.56
C LEU A 211 -44.29 41.38 -22.42
N GLU A 212 -43.72 42.58 -22.56
CA GLU A 212 -42.28 42.80 -22.61
C GLU A 212 -41.63 42.65 -21.24
N GLN A 213 -42.15 43.33 -20.22
CA GLN A 213 -41.52 43.39 -18.90
C GLN A 213 -41.95 42.24 -17.97
N GLY A 214 -43.13 41.65 -18.21
CA GLY A 214 -43.68 40.59 -17.37
C GLY A 214 -43.08 39.22 -17.62
N LEU A 215 -42.84 38.86 -18.89
CA LEU A 215 -42.44 37.50 -19.29
C LEU A 215 -41.33 37.48 -20.33
N LEU A 216 -41.41 38.29 -21.39
CA LEU A 216 -40.51 38.15 -22.53
C LEU A 216 -39.05 38.50 -22.17
N HIS A 217 -38.79 39.70 -21.64
CA HIS A 217 -37.43 40.14 -21.32
C HIS A 217 -36.78 39.31 -20.20
N PRO A 218 -37.49 38.97 -19.10
CA PRO A 218 -36.95 38.07 -18.08
C PRO A 218 -36.57 36.70 -18.66
N LEU A 219 -37.44 36.12 -19.51
CA LEU A 219 -37.19 34.80 -20.09
C LEU A 219 -36.04 34.82 -21.10
N GLU A 220 -35.97 35.82 -21.98
CA GLU A 220 -34.85 36.00 -22.91
C GLU A 220 -33.52 36.14 -22.14
N LYS A 221 -33.52 36.91 -21.05
CA LYS A 221 -32.35 37.06 -20.19
C LYS A 221 -31.94 35.75 -19.50
N ASP A 222 -32.89 34.99 -18.98
CA ASP A 222 -32.57 33.73 -18.30
C ASP A 222 -32.12 32.65 -19.32
N VAL A 223 -32.73 32.62 -20.52
CA VAL A 223 -32.33 31.72 -21.62
C VAL A 223 -30.91 32.02 -22.13
N THR A 224 -30.57 33.29 -22.33
CA THR A 224 -29.22 33.67 -22.79
C THR A 224 -28.16 33.27 -21.79
N LYS A 225 -28.40 33.46 -20.49
CA LYS A 225 -27.48 33.01 -19.44
C LYS A 225 -27.36 31.49 -19.34
N GLU A 226 -28.46 30.76 -19.49
CA GLU A 226 -28.42 29.30 -19.52
C GLU A 226 -27.64 28.80 -20.75
N GLN A 227 -27.79 29.45 -21.91
CA GLN A 227 -26.99 29.16 -23.10
C GLN A 227 -25.50 29.42 -22.88
N GLU A 228 -25.14 30.53 -22.22
CA GLU A 228 -23.76 30.82 -21.82
C GLU A 228 -23.22 29.75 -20.87
N LEU A 229 -24.01 29.32 -19.88
CA LEU A 229 -23.63 28.29 -18.92
C LEU A 229 -23.42 26.92 -19.58
N VAL A 230 -24.31 26.52 -20.48
CA VAL A 230 -24.17 25.29 -21.28
C VAL A 230 -22.94 25.36 -22.19
N GLY A 231 -22.66 26.53 -22.77
CA GLY A 231 -21.44 26.77 -23.53
C GLY A 231 -20.18 26.60 -22.68
N ASP A 232 -20.14 27.26 -21.51
CA ASP A 232 -19.07 27.13 -20.52
C ASP A 232 -18.86 25.65 -20.14
N LEU A 233 -19.93 24.92 -19.83
CA LEU A 233 -19.89 23.50 -19.46
C LEU A 233 -19.29 22.62 -20.56
N ASN A 234 -19.79 22.75 -21.79
CA ASN A 234 -19.31 21.96 -22.93
C ASN A 234 -17.85 22.24 -23.24
N ASN A 235 -17.42 23.50 -23.16
CA ASN A 235 -16.01 23.88 -23.33
C ASN A 235 -15.15 23.24 -22.23
N THR A 236 -15.62 23.28 -20.98
CA THR A 236 -14.92 22.70 -19.83
C THR A 236 -14.77 21.18 -19.98
N LEU A 237 -15.82 20.48 -20.41
CA LEU A 237 -15.81 19.05 -20.69
C LEU A 237 -14.89 18.67 -21.86
N ALA A 238 -14.85 19.49 -22.92
CA ALA A 238 -13.95 19.29 -24.05
C ALA A 238 -12.49 19.46 -23.62
N GLU A 239 -12.16 20.49 -22.84
CA GLU A 239 -10.82 20.70 -22.27
C GLU A 239 -10.42 19.51 -21.36
N LEU A 240 -11.30 19.06 -20.46
CA LEU A 240 -11.05 17.89 -19.60
C LEU A 240 -10.83 16.60 -20.40
N SER A 241 -11.59 16.40 -21.48
CA SER A 241 -11.46 15.23 -22.35
C SER A 241 -10.16 15.27 -23.14
N SER A 242 -9.73 16.45 -23.59
CA SER A 242 -8.44 16.63 -24.26
C SER A 242 -7.27 16.31 -23.33
N ILE A 243 -7.31 16.77 -22.07
CA ILE A 243 -6.29 16.46 -21.06
C ILE A 243 -6.31 14.96 -20.74
N GLY A 244 -7.48 14.36 -20.56
CA GLY A 244 -7.61 12.93 -20.32
C GLY A 244 -7.05 12.07 -21.45
N SER A 245 -7.35 12.42 -22.70
CA SER A 245 -6.77 11.75 -23.87
C SER A 245 -5.25 11.87 -23.90
N TYR A 246 -4.71 13.03 -23.53
CA TYR A 246 -3.26 13.23 -23.45
C TYR A 246 -2.63 12.31 -22.38
N VAL A 247 -3.19 12.28 -21.17
CA VAL A 247 -2.71 11.43 -20.06
C VAL A 247 -2.64 9.95 -20.47
N VAL A 248 -3.62 9.47 -21.24
CA VAL A 248 -3.64 8.10 -21.79
C VAL A 248 -2.58 7.91 -22.88
N SER A 249 -2.31 8.94 -23.68
CA SER A 249 -1.33 8.89 -24.78
C SER A 249 0.13 9.03 -24.35
N ILE A 250 0.42 9.32 -23.07
CA ILE A 250 1.79 9.36 -22.56
C ILE A 250 2.40 7.95 -22.67
N ASP A 251 3.12 7.74 -23.77
CA ASP A 251 3.75 6.48 -24.12
C ASP A 251 5.12 6.32 -23.44
N SER A 252 5.47 5.07 -23.14
CA SER A 252 6.75 4.65 -22.61
C SER A 252 7.92 4.77 -23.61
N SER A 253 7.62 4.90 -24.91
CA SER A 253 8.61 4.82 -26.00
C SER A 253 9.29 6.14 -26.38
N VAL A 254 8.76 7.29 -25.95
CA VAL A 254 9.23 8.64 -26.34
C VAL A 254 10.23 9.19 -25.31
N GLU A 255 11.03 10.19 -25.71
CA GLU A 255 12.03 10.84 -24.84
C GLU A 255 11.40 11.42 -23.55
N PRO A 256 11.85 10.98 -22.35
CA PRO A 256 11.23 11.36 -21.08
C PRO A 256 11.29 12.87 -20.78
N THR A 257 12.33 13.56 -21.27
CA THR A 257 12.58 14.97 -20.98
C THR A 257 11.61 15.90 -21.72
N GLU A 258 11.26 15.56 -22.95
CA GLU A 258 10.26 16.30 -23.74
C GLU A 258 8.87 16.09 -23.14
N GLN A 259 8.52 14.85 -22.80
CA GLN A 259 7.26 14.51 -22.15
C GLN A 259 7.09 15.17 -20.78
N LEU A 260 8.17 15.35 -20.00
CA LEU A 260 8.10 16.05 -18.72
C LEU A 260 7.70 17.52 -18.86
N ALA A 261 8.19 18.20 -19.91
CA ALA A 261 7.82 19.60 -20.18
C ALA A 261 6.34 19.70 -20.59
N GLU A 262 5.86 18.78 -21.42
CA GLU A 262 4.46 18.71 -21.82
C GLU A 262 3.55 18.37 -20.63
N VAL A 263 3.90 17.38 -19.80
CA VAL A 263 3.16 17.05 -18.57
C VAL A 263 3.08 18.26 -17.64
N ALA A 264 4.16 19.04 -17.48
CA ALA A 264 4.12 20.27 -16.70
C ALA A 264 3.15 21.31 -17.28
N GLN A 265 3.12 21.46 -18.61
CA GLN A 265 2.16 22.33 -19.30
C GLN A 265 0.71 21.87 -19.08
N PHE A 266 0.44 20.57 -19.18
CA PHE A 266 -0.89 20.02 -18.94
C PHE A 266 -1.32 20.11 -17.47
N SER A 267 -0.40 19.97 -16.52
CA SER A 267 -0.67 20.24 -15.10
C SER A 267 -1.08 21.69 -14.87
N GLU A 268 -0.41 22.64 -15.53
CA GLU A 268 -0.78 24.06 -15.45
C GLU A 268 -2.14 24.35 -16.11
N ASN A 269 -2.40 23.77 -17.29
CA ASN A 269 -3.70 23.86 -17.95
C ASN A 269 -4.82 23.30 -17.06
N LEU A 270 -4.60 22.15 -16.40
CA LEU A 270 -5.56 21.54 -15.49
C LEU A 270 -5.79 22.39 -14.22
N ARG A 271 -4.74 23.05 -13.72
CA ARG A 271 -4.84 24.02 -12.61
C ARG A 271 -5.72 25.22 -13.00
N GLN A 272 -5.55 25.74 -14.21
CA GLN A 272 -6.39 26.83 -14.72
C GLN A 272 -7.84 26.36 -14.93
N LEU A 273 -8.02 25.15 -15.48
CA LEU A 273 -9.31 24.53 -15.72
C LEU A 273 -10.10 24.29 -14.42
N LYS A 274 -9.42 23.91 -13.32
CA LYS A 274 -10.05 23.79 -12.00
C LYS A 274 -10.80 25.06 -11.59
N SER A 275 -10.20 26.23 -11.80
CA SER A 275 -10.86 27.51 -11.48
C SER A 275 -12.08 27.80 -12.37
N LYS A 276 -12.10 27.29 -13.61
CA LYS A 276 -13.28 27.36 -14.48
C LYS A 276 -14.37 26.40 -14.02
N VAL A 277 -13.99 25.16 -13.67
CA VAL A 277 -14.89 24.12 -13.14
C VAL A 277 -15.61 24.63 -11.89
N GLU A 278 -14.87 25.18 -10.91
CA GLU A 278 -15.46 25.74 -9.69
C GLU A 278 -16.49 26.85 -9.98
N LYS A 279 -16.21 27.73 -10.95
CA LYS A 279 -17.16 28.78 -11.37
C LYS A 279 -18.40 28.21 -12.04
N VAL A 280 -18.24 27.20 -12.89
CA VAL A 280 -19.36 26.55 -13.58
C VAL A 280 -20.23 25.79 -12.57
N GLU A 281 -19.62 25.01 -11.67
CA GLU A 281 -20.33 24.30 -10.61
C GLU A 281 -21.06 25.24 -9.65
N GLU A 282 -20.48 26.39 -9.30
CA GLU A 282 -21.16 27.40 -8.47
C GLU A 282 -22.40 27.96 -9.18
N LYS A 283 -22.31 28.26 -10.48
CA LYS A 283 -23.45 28.71 -11.29
C LYS A 283 -24.55 27.63 -11.40
N LEU A 284 -24.19 26.35 -11.34
CA LEU A 284 -25.11 25.22 -11.47
C LEU A 284 -25.86 24.87 -10.17
N LYS A 285 -25.45 25.41 -9.01
CA LYS A 285 -26.11 25.13 -7.73
C LYS A 285 -27.53 25.66 -7.66
N ALA A 286 -27.83 26.76 -8.36
CA ALA A 286 -29.14 27.40 -8.31
C ALA A 286 -29.59 27.85 -9.71
N PRO A 287 -30.77 27.41 -10.18
CA PRO A 287 -31.29 27.78 -11.49
C PRO A 287 -31.56 29.27 -11.61
N GLU A 288 -31.40 29.76 -12.83
CA GLU A 288 -31.66 31.15 -13.18
C GLU A 288 -33.18 31.36 -13.30
N ARG A 289 -33.81 31.86 -12.24
CA ARG A 289 -35.20 32.36 -12.17
C ARG A 289 -36.26 31.57 -12.97
N LEU A 290 -36.38 31.74 -14.28
CA LEU A 290 -37.41 31.11 -15.12
C LEU A 290 -36.98 29.80 -15.79
N VAL A 291 -35.67 29.54 -15.90
CA VAL A 291 -35.11 28.42 -16.67
C VAL A 291 -34.41 27.45 -15.72
N ARG A 292 -34.66 26.15 -15.89
CA ARG A 292 -34.00 25.08 -15.11
C ARG A 292 -32.77 24.58 -15.84
N HIS A 293 -31.71 24.27 -15.09
CA HIS A 293 -30.55 23.58 -15.61
C HIS A 293 -30.91 22.17 -16.11
N ALA A 294 -30.20 21.70 -17.12
CA ALA A 294 -30.19 20.29 -17.46
C ALA A 294 -29.52 19.48 -16.32
N PRO A 295 -30.05 18.31 -15.94
CA PRO A 295 -29.41 17.46 -14.94
C PRO A 295 -28.02 17.04 -15.42
N LEU A 296 -27.01 17.28 -14.57
CA LEU A 296 -25.64 16.86 -14.82
C LEU A 296 -25.45 15.43 -14.31
N GLY A 297 -24.88 14.58 -15.18
CA GLY A 297 -24.53 13.20 -14.84
C GLY A 297 -23.12 13.01 -14.32
N GLU A 298 -22.23 14.01 -14.44
CA GLU A 298 -20.82 13.92 -14.07
C GLU A 298 -20.42 15.03 -13.08
N ASP A 299 -19.68 14.63 -12.03
CA ASP A 299 -18.98 15.54 -11.11
C ASP A 299 -17.66 15.99 -11.75
N LEU A 300 -17.61 17.26 -12.14
CA LEU A 300 -16.46 17.83 -12.84
C LEU A 300 -15.25 17.98 -11.90
N SER A 301 -15.48 18.38 -10.66
CA SER A 301 -14.46 18.48 -9.60
C SER A 301 -13.80 17.13 -9.29
N ALA A 302 -14.57 16.06 -9.20
CA ALA A 302 -14.03 14.70 -9.04
C ALA A 302 -13.14 14.31 -10.23
N ARG A 303 -13.60 14.59 -11.46
CA ARG A 303 -12.84 14.30 -12.69
C ARG A 303 -11.54 15.10 -12.79
N VAL A 304 -11.53 16.36 -12.36
CA VAL A 304 -10.31 17.18 -12.25
C VAL A 304 -9.32 16.53 -11.29
N THR A 305 -9.77 16.09 -10.11
CA THR A 305 -8.92 15.47 -9.10
C THR A 305 -8.29 14.17 -9.62
N GLN A 306 -9.08 13.33 -10.28
CA GLN A 306 -8.59 12.10 -10.91
C GLN A 306 -7.51 12.38 -11.97
N LEU A 307 -7.69 13.40 -12.80
CA LEU A 307 -6.70 13.81 -13.81
C LEU A 307 -5.44 14.41 -13.17
N GLN A 308 -5.56 15.12 -12.05
CA GLN A 308 -4.41 15.66 -11.29
C GLN A 308 -3.55 14.52 -10.74
N ASP A 309 -4.17 13.54 -10.11
CA ASP A 309 -3.47 12.37 -9.56
C ASP A 309 -2.78 11.56 -10.66
N SER A 310 -3.47 11.37 -11.79
CA SER A 310 -2.92 10.65 -12.95
C SER A 310 -1.73 11.38 -13.58
N LEU A 311 -1.79 12.70 -13.71
CA LEU A 311 -0.67 13.51 -14.20
C LEU A 311 0.52 13.48 -13.23
N GLU A 312 0.28 13.60 -11.92
CA GLU A 312 1.37 13.57 -10.93
C GLU A 312 2.01 12.18 -10.83
N GLN A 313 1.23 11.11 -11.01
CA GLN A 313 1.78 9.76 -11.17
C GLN A 313 2.66 9.68 -12.43
N LYS A 314 2.16 10.12 -13.59
CA LYS A 314 2.92 10.07 -14.85
C LYS A 314 4.19 10.92 -14.80
N LYS A 315 4.14 12.08 -14.16
CA LYS A 315 5.30 12.95 -13.92
C LYS A 315 6.37 12.25 -13.09
N ARG A 316 6.00 11.55 -12.02
CA ARG A 316 6.93 10.75 -11.22
C ARG A 316 7.57 9.64 -12.05
N GLU A 317 6.75 8.85 -12.76
CA GLU A 317 7.22 7.79 -13.65
C GLU A 317 8.23 8.29 -14.71
N LEU A 318 7.93 9.43 -15.36
CA LEU A 318 8.82 10.03 -16.37
C LEU A 318 10.10 10.61 -15.78
N SER A 319 10.02 11.26 -14.61
CA SER A 319 11.19 11.76 -13.89
C SER A 319 12.13 10.62 -13.51
N ASP A 320 11.59 9.51 -13.01
CA ASP A 320 12.39 8.36 -12.63
C ASP A 320 13.02 7.69 -13.86
N ARG A 321 12.28 7.57 -14.97
CA ARG A 321 12.82 7.08 -16.24
C ARG A 321 13.92 7.98 -16.80
N ALA A 322 13.76 9.31 -16.72
CA ALA A 322 14.79 10.26 -17.15
C ALA A 322 16.09 10.06 -16.36
N LYS A 323 15.99 9.87 -15.04
CA LYS A 323 17.15 9.55 -14.18
C LYS A 323 17.77 8.19 -14.53
N LEU A 324 16.96 7.17 -14.79
CA LEU A 324 17.48 5.86 -15.20
C LEU A 324 18.23 5.94 -16.53
N ARG A 325 17.75 6.74 -17.49
CA ARG A 325 18.40 6.95 -18.79
C ARG A 325 19.78 7.60 -18.64
N THR A 326 19.99 8.44 -17.62
CA THR A 326 21.31 9.01 -17.31
C THR A 326 22.20 8.06 -16.50
N LEU A 327 21.63 7.32 -15.54
CA LEU A 327 22.40 6.45 -14.63
C LEU A 327 22.84 5.13 -15.27
N ALA A 328 21.99 4.51 -16.10
CA ALA A 328 22.28 3.23 -16.74
C ALA A 328 23.60 3.22 -17.56
N PRO A 329 23.91 4.22 -18.43
CA PRO A 329 25.18 4.25 -19.14
C PRO A 329 26.37 4.47 -18.21
N GLU A 330 26.24 5.25 -17.13
CA GLU A 330 27.32 5.45 -16.16
C GLU A 330 27.66 4.15 -15.41
N VAL A 331 26.65 3.41 -14.97
CA VAL A 331 26.82 2.07 -14.39
C VAL A 331 27.49 1.12 -15.38
N ALA A 332 27.07 1.12 -16.65
CA ALA A 332 27.67 0.31 -17.69
C ALA A 332 29.16 0.65 -17.93
N LEU A 333 29.53 1.93 -17.90
CA LEU A 333 30.92 2.38 -18.02
C LEU A 333 31.79 1.92 -16.85
N ILE A 334 31.28 2.01 -15.61
CA ILE A 334 32.00 1.49 -14.43
C ILE A 334 32.16 -0.02 -14.56
N THR A 335 31.11 -0.73 -14.95
CA THR A 335 31.14 -2.19 -15.18
C THR A 335 32.25 -2.56 -16.16
N GLU A 336 32.27 -1.92 -17.33
CA GLU A 336 33.25 -2.21 -18.36
C GLU A 336 34.68 -1.90 -17.88
N CYS A 337 34.86 -0.80 -17.15
CA CYS A 337 36.14 -0.39 -16.59
C CYS A 337 36.67 -1.42 -15.58
N VAL A 338 35.83 -1.87 -14.66
CA VAL A 338 36.17 -2.90 -13.65
C VAL A 338 36.49 -4.24 -14.33
N GLN A 339 35.68 -4.65 -15.30
CA GLN A 339 35.87 -5.91 -16.01
C GLN A 339 37.14 -5.90 -16.87
N ARG A 340 37.47 -4.75 -17.48
CA ARG A 340 38.73 -4.57 -18.20
C ARG A 340 39.93 -4.70 -17.25
N ARG A 341 39.89 -4.05 -16.09
CA ARG A 341 40.94 -4.16 -15.07
C ARG A 341 41.09 -5.59 -14.56
N LEU A 342 39.98 -6.29 -14.31
CA LEU A 342 40.00 -7.70 -13.93
C LEU A 342 40.74 -8.55 -14.97
N ASN A 343 40.37 -8.41 -16.24
CA ASN A 343 41.00 -9.15 -17.33
C ASN A 343 42.50 -8.81 -17.49
N GLU A 344 42.91 -7.57 -17.22
CA GLU A 344 44.32 -7.15 -17.23
C GLU A 344 45.12 -7.86 -16.12
N ILE A 345 44.58 -7.92 -14.91
CA ILE A 345 45.22 -8.58 -13.76
C ILE A 345 45.33 -10.09 -13.98
N GLU A 346 44.32 -10.72 -14.57
CA GLU A 346 44.33 -12.15 -14.89
C GLU A 346 45.37 -12.50 -15.97
N ARG A 347 45.57 -11.61 -16.96
CA ARG A 347 46.53 -11.83 -18.05
C ARG A 347 47.98 -11.53 -17.64
N SER A 348 48.18 -10.57 -16.76
CA SER A 348 49.49 -10.18 -16.25
C SER A 348 49.41 -9.93 -14.75
N PRO A 349 49.76 -10.93 -13.92
CA PRO A 349 49.78 -10.77 -12.48
C PRO A 349 50.65 -9.58 -12.06
N LEU A 350 50.12 -8.72 -11.21
CA LEU A 350 50.79 -7.52 -10.73
C LEU A 350 52.05 -7.91 -9.94
N ARG A 351 53.23 -7.49 -10.41
CA ARG A 351 54.52 -7.90 -9.83
C ARG A 351 54.99 -6.97 -8.71
N SER A 352 54.88 -5.65 -8.90
CA SER A 352 55.30 -4.65 -7.92
C SER A 352 54.23 -4.37 -6.85
N LEU A 353 54.67 -4.02 -5.64
CA LEU A 353 53.79 -3.59 -4.55
C LEU A 353 53.08 -2.26 -4.88
N ASP A 354 53.76 -1.33 -5.56
CA ASP A 354 53.18 -0.04 -5.96
C ASP A 354 52.06 -0.22 -7.00
N ASP A 355 52.25 -1.12 -7.97
CA ASP A 355 51.22 -1.43 -8.98
C ASP A 355 49.98 -2.07 -8.33
N GLN A 356 50.19 -2.91 -7.31
CA GLN A 356 49.09 -3.51 -6.54
C GLN A 356 48.34 -2.48 -5.71
N ASN A 357 49.06 -1.58 -5.03
CA ASN A 357 48.47 -0.55 -4.19
C ASN A 357 47.68 0.49 -5.00
N THR A 358 48.22 0.91 -6.16
CA THR A 358 47.51 1.82 -7.09
C THR A 358 46.25 1.18 -7.66
N THR A 359 46.30 -0.10 -8.02
CA THR A 359 45.12 -0.85 -8.49
C THR A 359 44.03 -0.94 -7.43
N VAL A 360 44.40 -1.17 -6.16
CA VAL A 360 43.44 -1.19 -5.03
C VAL A 360 42.77 0.17 -4.87
N GLN A 361 43.53 1.27 -4.89
CA GLN A 361 42.98 2.62 -4.78
C GLN A 361 42.03 2.98 -5.94
N GLU A 362 42.37 2.60 -7.18
CA GLU A 362 41.51 2.80 -8.35
C GLU A 362 40.18 2.03 -8.21
N LEU A 363 40.24 0.76 -7.80
CA LEU A 363 39.05 -0.06 -7.61
C LEU A 363 38.20 0.40 -6.42
N GLU A 364 38.81 0.90 -5.34
CA GLU A 364 38.09 1.52 -4.21
C GLU A 364 37.38 2.81 -4.63
N ALA A 365 38.02 3.66 -5.46
CA ALA A 365 37.38 4.84 -6.01
C ALA A 365 36.18 4.45 -6.89
N LYS A 366 36.30 3.40 -7.71
CA LYS A 366 35.21 2.86 -8.52
C LYS A 366 34.10 2.24 -7.69
N LYS A 367 34.44 1.60 -6.56
CA LYS A 367 33.47 1.12 -5.56
C LYS A 367 32.59 2.25 -5.05
N GLN A 368 33.21 3.31 -4.56
CA GLN A 368 32.50 4.45 -3.99
C GLN A 368 31.62 5.15 -5.04
N GLN A 369 32.10 5.25 -6.28
CA GLN A 369 31.30 5.74 -7.40
C GLN A 369 30.07 4.86 -7.65
N LEU A 370 30.23 3.53 -7.68
CA LEU A 370 29.11 2.61 -7.88
C LEU A 370 28.12 2.62 -6.70
N GLU A 371 28.58 2.68 -5.45
CA GLU A 371 27.74 2.79 -4.26
C GLU A 371 26.90 4.07 -4.31
N SER A 372 27.51 5.21 -4.65
CA SER A 372 26.80 6.48 -4.81
C SER A 372 25.76 6.43 -5.94
N LEU A 373 26.08 5.79 -7.06
CA LEU A 373 25.13 5.62 -8.16
C LEU A 373 23.95 4.72 -7.75
N ILE A 374 24.21 3.61 -7.05
CA ILE A 374 23.16 2.69 -6.55
C ILE A 374 22.17 3.40 -5.64
N GLU A 375 22.65 4.27 -4.74
CA GLU A 375 21.78 5.08 -3.87
C GLU A 375 20.91 6.06 -4.66
N SER A 376 21.40 6.55 -5.81
CA SER A 376 20.69 7.52 -6.65
C SER A 376 19.65 6.90 -7.60
N ILE A 377 19.67 5.57 -7.78
CA ILE A 377 18.71 4.86 -8.65
C ILE A 377 17.30 4.95 -8.03
N PRO A 378 16.28 5.44 -8.76
CA PRO A 378 14.89 5.50 -8.27
C PRO A 378 14.29 4.09 -8.10
N ALA A 379 13.27 3.97 -7.24
CA ALA A 379 12.55 2.72 -7.02
C ALA A 379 11.54 2.44 -8.15
N GLY A 380 11.32 1.16 -8.46
CA GLY A 380 10.40 0.72 -9.52
C GLY A 380 11.06 -0.31 -10.42
N VAL A 381 10.27 -1.08 -11.17
CA VAL A 381 10.72 -2.30 -11.88
C VAL A 381 12.03 -2.12 -12.65
N GLU A 382 12.13 -1.11 -13.52
CA GLU A 382 13.35 -0.84 -14.31
C GLU A 382 14.54 -0.38 -13.44
N GLY A 383 14.27 0.38 -12.37
CA GLY A 383 15.30 0.82 -11.43
C GLY A 383 15.76 -0.30 -10.52
N ASP A 384 14.87 -1.18 -10.10
CA ASP A 384 15.16 -2.32 -9.24
C ASP A 384 16.01 -3.35 -10.00
N ASP A 385 15.72 -3.60 -11.28
CA ASP A 385 16.56 -4.42 -12.17
C ASP A 385 17.97 -3.82 -12.28
N LEU A 386 18.09 -2.51 -12.50
CA LEU A 386 19.39 -1.84 -12.58
C LEU A 386 20.13 -1.89 -11.24
N ARG A 387 19.41 -1.73 -10.13
CA ARG A 387 19.96 -1.78 -8.76
C ARG A 387 20.46 -3.17 -8.43
N GLU A 388 19.72 -4.22 -8.78
CA GLU A 388 20.13 -5.61 -8.56
C GLU A 388 21.39 -5.93 -9.36
N ARG A 389 21.43 -5.58 -10.65
CA ARG A 389 22.61 -5.75 -11.50
C ARG A 389 23.83 -5.00 -10.95
N SER A 390 23.63 -3.75 -10.55
CA SER A 390 24.69 -2.92 -9.94
C SER A 390 25.18 -3.48 -8.60
N SER A 391 24.27 -4.01 -7.78
CA SER A 391 24.59 -4.61 -6.48
C SER A 391 25.39 -5.91 -6.65
N TRP A 392 25.06 -6.70 -7.67
CA TRP A 392 25.84 -7.88 -8.02
C TRP A 392 27.26 -7.52 -8.46
N GLN A 393 27.42 -6.48 -9.27
CA GLN A 393 28.73 -5.96 -9.69
C GLN A 393 29.53 -5.42 -8.50
N LEU A 394 28.87 -4.71 -7.57
CA LEU A 394 29.48 -4.26 -6.33
C LEU A 394 30.00 -5.45 -5.50
N GLY A 395 29.25 -6.55 -5.46
CA GLY A 395 29.69 -7.81 -4.85
C GLY A 395 30.96 -8.37 -5.49
N GLN A 396 31.01 -8.43 -6.83
CA GLN A 396 32.21 -8.86 -7.54
C GLN A 396 33.42 -7.97 -7.25
N LEU A 397 33.23 -6.65 -7.27
CA LEU A 397 34.29 -5.68 -7.02
C LEU A 397 34.82 -5.77 -5.58
N ASN A 398 33.94 -5.99 -4.60
CA ASN A 398 34.35 -6.21 -3.21
C ASN A 398 35.20 -7.47 -3.04
N GLU A 399 34.84 -8.57 -3.71
CA GLU A 399 35.65 -9.79 -3.67
C GLU A 399 37.03 -9.60 -4.31
N LEU A 400 37.12 -8.84 -5.41
CA LEU A 400 38.40 -8.50 -6.03
C LEU A 400 39.27 -7.64 -5.11
N LEU A 401 38.69 -6.58 -4.53
CA LEU A 401 39.38 -5.73 -3.55
C LEU A 401 39.89 -6.56 -2.37
N LYS A 402 39.07 -7.45 -1.82
CA LYS A 402 39.47 -8.33 -0.71
C LYS A 402 40.67 -9.21 -1.05
N ARG A 403 40.68 -9.80 -2.24
CA ARG A 403 41.81 -10.64 -2.70
C ARG A 403 43.09 -9.83 -2.91
N LEU A 404 42.99 -8.66 -3.54
CA LEU A 404 44.14 -7.78 -3.78
C LEU A 404 44.69 -7.22 -2.47
N SER A 405 43.83 -6.74 -1.57
CA SER A 405 44.26 -6.22 -0.27
C SER A 405 44.89 -7.29 0.62
N ALA A 406 44.42 -8.54 0.56
CA ALA A 406 45.08 -9.67 1.24
C ALA A 406 46.49 -9.91 0.66
N ALA A 407 46.63 -9.96 -0.66
CA ALA A 407 47.92 -10.16 -1.32
C ALA A 407 48.93 -9.01 -1.03
N VAL A 408 48.47 -7.77 -1.02
CA VAL A 408 49.28 -6.60 -0.62
C VAL A 408 49.66 -6.69 0.85
N GLY A 409 48.72 -7.06 1.72
CA GLY A 409 48.95 -7.26 3.15
C GLY A 409 50.01 -8.34 3.44
N ASP A 410 49.95 -9.47 2.75
CA ASP A 410 50.93 -10.56 2.89
C ASP A 410 52.32 -10.11 2.45
N LYS A 411 52.45 -9.38 1.34
CA LYS A 411 53.72 -8.80 0.89
C LYS A 411 54.28 -7.76 1.87
N LEU A 412 53.43 -6.90 2.44
CA LEU A 412 53.82 -5.93 3.46
C LEU A 412 54.30 -6.62 4.75
N ALA A 413 53.61 -7.67 5.19
CA ALA A 413 54.01 -8.47 6.34
C ALA A 413 55.36 -9.17 6.11
N ALA A 414 55.57 -9.73 4.91
CA ALA A 414 56.85 -10.31 4.50
C ALA A 414 57.98 -9.26 4.48
N LEU A 415 57.71 -8.06 3.97
CA LEU A 415 58.66 -6.93 4.01
C LEU A 415 58.99 -6.50 5.44
N ALA A 416 58.00 -6.43 6.33
CA ALA A 416 58.23 -6.10 7.73
C ALA A 416 59.07 -7.19 8.44
N ALA A 417 58.78 -8.47 8.19
CA ALA A 417 59.56 -9.59 8.70
C ALA A 417 60.99 -9.59 8.16
N PHE A 418 61.17 -9.26 6.87
CA PHE A 418 62.49 -9.07 6.26
C PHE A 418 63.27 -7.96 6.95
N ASN A 419 62.67 -6.78 7.14
CA ASN A 419 63.34 -5.66 7.80
C ASN A 419 63.69 -5.99 9.26
N ALA A 420 62.79 -6.65 10.00
CA ALA A 420 63.09 -7.10 11.37
C ALA A 420 64.25 -8.10 11.41
N THR A 421 64.30 -9.04 10.45
CA THR A 421 65.41 -10.00 10.35
C THR A 421 66.72 -9.29 9.98
N LYS A 422 66.67 -8.30 9.09
CA LYS A 422 67.82 -7.47 8.73
C LYS A 422 68.34 -6.68 9.93
N ASP A 423 67.45 -6.06 10.70
CA ASP A 423 67.82 -5.30 11.89
C ASP A 423 68.44 -6.20 12.96
N GLU A 424 67.89 -7.41 13.16
CA GLU A 424 68.47 -8.43 14.05
C GLU A 424 69.87 -8.86 13.58
N VAL A 425 70.03 -9.20 12.29
CA VAL A 425 71.34 -9.53 11.71
C VAL A 425 72.33 -8.37 11.87
N GLN A 426 71.88 -7.13 11.67
CA GLN A 426 72.72 -5.94 11.81
C GLN A 426 73.10 -5.66 13.27
N ALA A 427 72.21 -5.93 14.24
CA ALA A 427 72.52 -5.88 15.66
C ALA A 427 73.54 -6.96 16.07
N GLN A 428 73.37 -8.19 15.55
CA GLN A 428 74.33 -9.28 15.77
C GLN A 428 75.71 -8.96 15.18
N LEU A 429 75.79 -8.39 13.98
CA LEU A 429 77.05 -7.95 13.37
C LEU A 429 77.71 -6.80 14.15
N SER A 430 76.93 -5.85 14.67
CA SER A 430 77.45 -4.76 15.51
C SER A 430 78.00 -5.27 16.85
N SER A 431 77.46 -6.38 17.37
CA SER A 431 77.97 -7.04 18.58
C SER A 431 79.30 -7.79 18.36
N LEU A 432 79.60 -8.17 17.11
CA LEU A 432 80.87 -8.77 16.73
C LEU A 432 82.00 -7.73 16.73
N ASP A 433 81.70 -6.52 16.28
CA ASP A 433 82.68 -5.42 16.16
C ASP A 433 83.16 -4.89 17.52
N THR A 434 82.44 -5.20 18.61
CA THR A 434 82.71 -4.71 19.97
C THR A 434 83.40 -5.73 20.89
N ARG A 435 83.65 -6.97 20.42
CA ARG A 435 84.21 -8.04 21.25
C ARG A 435 85.68 -8.29 20.90
N GLU A 436 86.59 -7.88 21.80
CA GLU A 436 87.99 -8.30 21.72
C GLU A 436 88.07 -9.84 21.77
N VAL A 437 88.54 -10.45 20.68
CA VAL A 437 88.65 -11.91 20.51
C VAL A 437 89.69 -12.47 21.49
N ARG A 438 89.26 -13.26 22.47
CA ARG A 438 90.16 -14.12 23.26
C ARG A 438 90.29 -15.47 22.57
N HIS A 439 91.52 -15.87 22.24
CA HIS A 439 91.83 -17.12 21.54
C HIS A 439 91.88 -18.34 22.48
N ASP A 440 90.75 -18.71 23.09
CA ASP A 440 90.59 -20.02 23.73
C ASP A 440 89.62 -20.91 22.93
N ALA A 441 89.70 -22.23 23.13
CA ALA A 441 88.99 -23.23 22.33
C ALA A 441 87.46 -23.16 22.53
N GLU A 442 86.99 -22.70 23.70
CA GLU A 442 85.57 -22.46 23.96
C GLU A 442 85.04 -21.24 23.18
N SER A 443 85.86 -20.20 23.00
CA SER A 443 85.53 -19.04 22.16
C SER A 443 85.42 -19.39 20.67
N VAL A 444 86.26 -20.31 20.17
CA VAL A 444 86.22 -20.74 18.77
C VAL A 444 84.95 -21.55 18.46
N GLN A 445 84.53 -22.45 19.35
CA GLN A 445 83.28 -23.20 19.16
C GLN A 445 82.06 -22.27 19.25
N ALA A 446 82.04 -21.34 20.19
CA ALA A 446 80.97 -20.34 20.29
C ALA A 446 80.90 -19.42 19.06
N VAL A 447 82.03 -19.11 18.41
CA VAL A 447 82.05 -18.39 17.14
C VAL A 447 81.49 -19.26 16.00
N ASN A 448 81.82 -20.56 15.95
CA ASN A 448 81.32 -21.48 14.93
C ASN A 448 79.81 -21.70 15.02
N ASP A 449 79.27 -21.97 16.22
CA ASP A 449 77.83 -22.16 16.43
C ASP A 449 77.05 -20.90 16.01
N ARG A 450 77.63 -19.71 16.24
CA ARG A 450 77.03 -18.42 15.89
C ARG A 450 77.15 -18.08 14.40
N ILE A 451 78.21 -18.52 13.73
CA ILE A 451 78.32 -18.47 12.25
C ILE A 451 77.21 -19.33 11.64
N GLU A 452 76.91 -20.49 12.23
CA GLU A 452 75.83 -21.36 11.76
C GLU A 452 74.45 -20.71 11.95
N GLU A 453 74.20 -20.04 13.09
CA GLU A 453 72.99 -19.24 13.32
C GLU A 453 72.84 -18.07 12.34
N LEU A 454 73.93 -17.35 12.06
CA LEU A 454 73.98 -16.28 11.06
C LEU A 454 73.67 -16.81 9.66
N ASN A 455 74.21 -17.97 9.30
CA ASN A 455 73.98 -18.58 7.99
C ASN A 455 72.51 -19.03 7.82
N VAL A 456 71.90 -19.59 8.87
CA VAL A 456 70.46 -19.93 8.88
C VAL A 456 69.61 -18.67 8.73
N SER A 457 69.98 -17.58 9.39
CA SER A 457 69.26 -16.30 9.33
C SER A 457 69.41 -15.63 7.96
N LEU A 458 70.58 -15.74 7.34
CA LEU A 458 70.83 -15.26 5.97
C LEU A 458 70.00 -16.03 4.94
N GLN A 459 69.91 -17.37 5.06
CA GLN A 459 69.08 -18.20 4.19
C GLN A 459 67.58 -17.84 4.31
N ARG A 460 67.10 -17.59 5.53
CA ARG A 460 65.73 -17.09 5.75
C ARG A 460 65.50 -15.72 5.08
N THR A 461 66.47 -14.82 5.21
CA THR A 461 66.42 -13.47 4.62
C THR A 461 66.34 -13.51 3.09
N ILE A 462 67.15 -14.37 2.46
CA ILE A 462 67.14 -14.60 1.01
C ILE A 462 65.78 -15.15 0.57
N HIS A 463 65.22 -16.12 1.29
CA HIS A 463 63.93 -16.71 0.94
C HIS A 463 62.78 -15.70 0.99
N VAL A 464 62.74 -14.84 2.00
CA VAL A 464 61.71 -13.78 2.13
C VAL A 464 61.88 -12.71 1.05
N SER A 465 63.11 -12.34 0.69
CA SER A 465 63.38 -11.38 -0.40
C SER A 465 62.83 -11.86 -1.76
N PHE A 466 62.99 -13.15 -2.08
CA PHE A 466 62.43 -13.74 -3.29
C PHE A 466 60.90 -13.73 -3.31
N TYR A 467 60.27 -14.02 -2.18
CA TYR A 467 58.82 -13.97 -2.04
C TYR A 467 58.25 -12.55 -2.26
N VAL A 468 58.94 -11.53 -1.76
CA VAL A 468 58.57 -10.11 -1.92
C VAL A 468 58.75 -9.63 -3.37
N LEU A 469 59.82 -10.05 -4.04
CA LEU A 469 60.13 -9.65 -5.42
C LEU A 469 59.35 -10.46 -6.49
N GLY A 470 58.63 -11.51 -6.08
CA GLY A 470 57.84 -12.35 -6.97
C GLY A 470 58.68 -13.18 -7.95
N ILE A 471 59.91 -13.53 -7.56
CA ILE A 471 60.83 -14.35 -8.37
C ILE A 471 60.66 -15.81 -7.93
N GLU A 472 60.33 -16.70 -8.86
CA GLU A 472 60.18 -18.14 -8.57
C GLU A 472 61.53 -18.75 -8.16
N HIS A 473 61.50 -19.61 -7.14
CA HIS A 473 62.66 -20.29 -6.54
C HIS A 473 63.48 -21.12 -7.56
N SER A 474 62.90 -21.40 -8.73
CA SER A 474 63.47 -22.19 -9.83
C SER A 474 64.56 -21.46 -10.62
N GLU A 475 64.52 -20.13 -10.75
CA GLU A 475 65.49 -19.38 -11.58
C GLU A 475 66.89 -19.30 -10.92
N TRP A 476 66.98 -19.42 -9.59
CA TRP A 476 68.25 -19.27 -8.87
C TRP A 476 69.09 -20.56 -8.82
N PHE A 477 68.46 -21.74 -8.85
CA PHE A 477 69.21 -23.00 -8.88
C PHE A 477 69.94 -23.23 -10.22
N GLU A 478 69.51 -22.58 -11.30
CA GLU A 478 70.27 -22.57 -12.57
C GLU A 478 71.46 -21.61 -12.53
N GLU A 479 71.31 -20.40 -11.99
CA GLU A 479 72.43 -19.45 -11.89
C GLU A 479 73.55 -19.94 -10.95
N ARG A 480 73.19 -20.63 -9.85
CA ARG A 480 74.19 -21.20 -8.94
C ARG A 480 74.91 -22.43 -9.52
N LYS A 481 74.33 -23.11 -10.51
CA LYS A 481 74.99 -24.18 -11.27
C LYS A 481 75.97 -23.66 -12.31
N ASN A 482 75.85 -22.40 -12.73
CA ASN A 482 76.74 -21.76 -13.69
C ASN A 482 77.89 -20.97 -13.03
N LEU A 483 77.93 -20.92 -11.69
CA LEU A 483 78.94 -20.20 -10.89
C LEU A 483 79.78 -21.11 -9.97
N VAL A 484 79.68 -22.44 -10.14
CA VAL A 484 80.62 -23.46 -9.62
C VAL A 484 81.11 -24.26 -10.81
#